data_AF-A0A8T4PZ59-F1
#
_entry.id   AF-A0A8T4PZ59-F1
#
_cell.length_a   1.000
_cell.length_b   1.000
_cell.length_c   1.000
_cell.angle_alpha   90.00
_cell.angle_beta   90.00
_cell.angle_gamma   90.00
#
_symmetry.space_group_name_H-M   'P 1'
#
loop_
_entity.id
_entity.type
_entity.pdbx_description
1 polymer ?
#
loop_
_entity_poly.entity_id
_entity_poly.type
_entity_poly.pdbx_seq_one_letter_code
_entity_poly.pdbx_strand_id
1 'polypeptide(L)'
;MIGFNYTELLVKRDKPLSKDLKIENSLGIIKVEDHKLPLAGSESSVVKVDFEFAIDYSPEIGKIAIKGDVLYSAEDKKIKEINDVWKKEKRIPDDIMILVVNTIMSRCNIKALSMSQEVNLPAHIRMPIVGPAPNQPLKKESGKTKAK
;
A
#
# COMPACT_ATOMS: atom_id res chain seq x y z
N MET A 1 -1.50 -4.45 -15.72
CA MET A 1 -1.28 -3.14 -15.08
C MET A 1 -0.22 -2.42 -15.89
N ILE A 2 -0.56 -1.27 -16.47
CA ILE A 2 0.32 -0.54 -17.39
C ILE A 2 0.82 0.80 -16.82
N GLY A 3 0.22 1.26 -15.72
CA GLY A 3 0.59 2.51 -15.07
C GLY A 3 0.16 2.54 -13.62
N PHE A 4 0.90 3.31 -12.82
CA PHE A 4 0.57 3.63 -11.44
C PHE A 4 1.22 4.97 -11.13
N ASN A 5 0.42 5.90 -10.61
CA ASN A 5 0.84 7.28 -10.37
C ASN A 5 0.45 7.71 -8.95
N TYR A 6 1.31 8.51 -8.31
CA TYR A 6 0.93 9.29 -7.13
C TYR A 6 0.42 10.65 -7.61
N THR A 7 -0.75 11.05 -7.13
CA THR A 7 -1.33 12.37 -7.42
C THR A 7 -1.17 13.31 -6.23
N GLU A 8 -1.14 12.78 -5.01
CA GLU A 8 -0.92 13.55 -3.79
C GLU A 8 -0.18 12.69 -2.74
N LEU A 9 0.77 13.30 -2.06
CA LEU A 9 1.52 12.70 -0.96
C LEU A 9 1.52 13.66 0.23
N LEU A 10 0.90 13.25 1.33
CA LEU A 10 0.84 14.00 2.57
C LEU A 10 1.41 13.17 3.70
N VAL A 11 2.28 13.77 4.50
CA VAL A 11 2.78 13.21 5.74
C VAL A 11 2.81 14.29 6.80
N LYS A 12 2.33 13.95 7.99
CA LYS A 12 2.30 14.86 9.13
C LYS A 12 2.61 14.09 10.40
N ARG A 13 3.45 14.68 11.24
CA ARG A 13 3.59 14.33 12.65
C ARG A 13 3.08 15.49 13.48
N ASP A 14 2.08 15.22 14.30
CA ASP A 14 1.39 16.22 15.11
C ASP A 14 1.87 16.20 16.56
N LYS A 15 2.08 15.01 17.13
CA LYS A 15 2.44 14.84 18.55
C LYS A 15 3.64 13.90 18.74
N PRO A 16 4.30 13.95 19.92
CA PRO A 16 5.22 12.91 20.34
C PRO A 16 4.55 11.53 20.42
N LEU A 17 5.36 10.48 20.46
CA LEU A 17 4.85 9.11 20.59
C LEU A 17 4.21 8.91 21.97
N SER A 18 3.10 8.18 22.02
CA SER A 18 2.39 7.80 23.25
C SER A 18 2.49 6.29 23.48
N LYS A 19 2.32 5.85 24.73
CA LYS A 19 2.24 4.41 25.08
C LYS A 19 1.04 3.72 24.43
N ASP A 20 -0.04 4.47 24.19
CA ASP A 20 -1.29 3.96 23.62
C ASP A 20 -1.33 4.06 22.09
N LEU A 21 -0.16 4.08 21.44
CA LEU A 21 -0.05 4.21 20.00
C LEU A 21 -0.83 3.09 19.29
N LYS A 22 -1.76 3.49 18.42
CA LYS A 22 -2.44 2.62 17.46
C LYS A 22 -2.10 3.07 16.04
N ILE A 23 -1.86 2.10 15.17
CA ILE A 23 -1.57 2.34 13.75
C ILE A 23 -2.65 1.61 12.96
N GLU A 24 -3.43 2.37 12.19
CA GLU A 24 -4.50 1.84 11.35
C GLU A 24 -4.20 2.17 9.89
N ASN A 25 -4.41 1.20 9.00
CA ASN A 25 -4.22 1.34 7.57
C ASN A 25 -5.57 1.21 6.88
N SER A 26 -5.87 2.12 5.95
CA SER A 26 -7.06 2.08 5.13
C SER A 26 -6.72 2.28 3.65
N LEU A 27 -7.45 1.58 2.79
CA LEU A 27 -7.40 1.72 1.34
C LEU A 27 -8.83 1.87 0.82
N GLY A 28 -9.11 2.96 0.11
CA GLY A 28 -10.36 3.22 -0.58
C GLY A 28 -10.15 3.29 -2.08
N ILE A 29 -11.05 2.66 -2.84
CA ILE A 29 -11.20 2.89 -4.27
C ILE A 29 -12.23 4.02 -4.44
N ILE A 30 -11.80 5.14 -5.03
CA ILE A 30 -12.60 6.37 -5.10
C ILE A 30 -13.38 6.44 -6.41
N LYS A 31 -12.72 6.11 -7.51
CA LYS A 31 -13.25 6.30 -8.86
C LYS A 31 -12.75 5.22 -9.81
N VAL A 32 -13.59 4.87 -10.77
CA VAL A 32 -13.25 3.95 -11.86
C VAL A 32 -13.81 4.57 -13.14
N GLU A 33 -12.95 4.81 -14.13
CA GLU A 33 -13.31 5.44 -15.40
C GLU A 33 -12.58 4.77 -16.57
N ASP A 34 -13.24 4.68 -17.73
CA ASP A 34 -12.60 4.32 -18.99
C ASP A 34 -11.88 5.52 -19.59
N HIS A 35 -10.66 5.29 -20.04
CA HIS A 35 -9.89 6.24 -20.84
C HIS A 35 -9.33 5.51 -22.05
N LYS A 36 -9.03 6.26 -23.12
CA LYS A 36 -8.21 5.77 -24.21
C LYS A 36 -6.85 6.42 -24.12
N LEU A 37 -5.80 5.62 -24.22
CA LEU A 37 -4.43 6.12 -24.23
C LEU A 37 -3.74 5.72 -25.54
N PRO A 38 -3.01 6.65 -26.18
CA PRO A 38 -2.14 6.29 -27.29
C PRO A 38 -0.93 5.52 -26.74
N LEU A 39 -0.89 4.22 -26.99
CA LEU A 39 0.19 3.32 -26.58
C LEU A 39 0.81 2.67 -27.81
N ALA A 40 2.12 2.85 -27.98
CA ALA A 40 2.92 2.24 -29.04
C ALA A 40 2.34 2.42 -30.47
N GLY A 41 1.75 3.60 -30.76
CA GLY A 41 1.18 3.92 -32.07
C GLY A 41 -0.24 3.39 -32.31
N SER A 42 -0.91 2.86 -31.29
CA SER A 42 -2.32 2.45 -31.34
C SER A 42 -3.13 3.05 -30.18
N GLU A 43 -4.43 3.25 -30.35
CA GLU A 43 -5.30 3.56 -29.21
C GLU A 43 -5.56 2.27 -28.41
N SER A 44 -5.18 2.28 -27.14
CA SER A 44 -5.52 1.22 -26.19
C SER A 44 -6.54 1.72 -25.20
N SER A 45 -7.61 0.95 -25.02
CA SER A 45 -8.58 1.21 -23.96
C SER A 45 -8.00 0.80 -22.61
N VAL A 46 -8.24 1.65 -21.61
CA VAL A 46 -7.73 1.47 -20.25
C VAL A 46 -8.81 1.85 -19.24
N VAL A 47 -8.78 1.21 -18.08
CA VAL A 47 -9.53 1.62 -16.90
C VAL A 47 -8.56 2.33 -15.96
N LYS A 48 -8.91 3.57 -15.61
CA LYS A 48 -8.28 4.34 -14.56
C LYS A 48 -9.01 4.09 -13.25
N VAL A 49 -8.27 3.68 -12.23
CA VAL A 49 -8.79 3.45 -10.87
C VAL A 49 -8.10 4.43 -9.92
N ASP A 50 -8.86 5.43 -9.44
CA ASP A 50 -8.38 6.38 -8.45
C ASP A 50 -8.52 5.77 -7.05
N PHE A 51 -7.50 5.95 -6.21
CA PHE A 51 -7.45 5.40 -4.87
C PHE A 51 -6.98 6.42 -3.83
N GLU A 52 -7.34 6.15 -2.58
CA GLU A 52 -6.80 6.81 -1.39
C GLU A 52 -6.30 5.75 -0.41
N PHE A 53 -5.04 5.87 -0.02
CA PHE A 53 -4.39 5.04 0.98
C PHE A 53 -3.99 5.91 2.16
N ALA A 54 -4.34 5.51 3.38
CA ALA A 54 -4.00 6.27 4.57
C ALA A 54 -3.49 5.39 5.69
N ILE A 55 -2.55 5.93 6.46
CA ILE A 55 -2.10 5.38 7.74
C ILE A 55 -2.32 6.44 8.80
N ASP A 56 -3.16 6.13 9.78
CA ASP A 56 -3.48 7.00 10.90
C ASP A 56 -2.76 6.49 12.16
N TYR A 57 -1.98 7.39 12.80
CA TYR A 57 -1.28 7.12 14.06
C TYR A 57 -2.05 7.79 15.19
N SER A 58 -2.76 7.00 15.99
CA SER A 58 -3.65 7.48 17.05
C SER A 58 -3.01 7.38 18.45
N PRO A 59 -3.38 8.27 19.39
CA PRO A 59 -4.31 9.40 19.22
C PRO A 59 -3.62 10.66 18.68
N GLU A 60 -3.97 11.07 17.45
CA GLU A 60 -3.47 12.30 16.79
C GLU A 60 -1.94 12.45 16.84
N ILE A 61 -1.20 11.36 16.66
CA ILE A 61 0.27 11.37 16.63
C ILE A 61 0.76 11.80 15.25
N GLY A 62 0.05 11.39 14.21
CA GLY A 62 0.36 11.76 12.83
C GLY A 62 -0.48 11.00 11.83
N LYS A 63 -0.27 11.33 10.56
CA LYS A 63 -0.99 10.75 9.44
C LYS A 63 -0.10 10.69 8.20
N ILE A 64 -0.26 9.62 7.43
CA ILE A 64 0.20 9.53 6.05
C ILE A 64 -1.05 9.37 5.18
N ALA A 65 -1.17 10.19 4.14
CA ALA A 65 -2.23 10.06 3.14
C ALA A 65 -1.61 10.12 1.75
N ILE A 66 -1.92 9.10 0.95
CA ILE A 66 -1.41 8.92 -0.41
C ILE A 66 -2.63 8.79 -1.32
N LYS A 67 -2.73 9.68 -2.30
CA LYS A 67 -3.70 9.57 -3.37
C LYS A 67 -2.99 9.24 -4.67
N GLY A 68 -3.68 8.51 -5.53
CA GLY A 68 -3.10 8.14 -6.80
C GLY A 68 -4.08 7.45 -7.71
N ASP A 69 -3.54 6.96 -8.82
CA ASP A 69 -4.29 6.17 -9.77
C ASP A 69 -3.51 4.98 -10.31
N VAL A 70 -4.29 3.99 -10.73
CA VAL A 70 -3.85 2.76 -11.36
C VAL A 70 -4.43 2.71 -12.77
N LEU A 71 -3.60 2.35 -13.75
CA LEU A 71 -4.05 2.12 -15.12
C LEU A 71 -4.01 0.63 -15.46
N TYR A 72 -5.18 0.08 -15.76
CA TYR A 72 -5.37 -1.31 -16.19
C TYR A 72 -5.83 -1.34 -17.65
N SER A 73 -5.08 -2.00 -18.53
CA SER A 73 -5.48 -2.21 -19.92
C SER A 73 -6.05 -3.61 -20.10
N ALA A 74 -7.13 -3.69 -20.88
CA ALA A 74 -7.82 -4.92 -21.27
C ALA A 74 -8.59 -4.65 -22.57
N GLU A 75 -9.22 -5.70 -23.11
CA GLU A 75 -10.12 -5.58 -24.26
C GLU A 75 -11.34 -4.69 -23.94
N ASP A 76 -11.85 -3.96 -24.95
CA ASP A 76 -12.98 -3.03 -24.83
C ASP A 76 -14.21 -3.65 -24.14
N LYS A 77 -14.49 -4.93 -24.42
CA LYS A 77 -15.61 -5.65 -23.81
C LYS A 77 -15.46 -5.76 -22.29
N LYS A 78 -14.26 -6.10 -21.81
CA LYS A 78 -13.97 -6.23 -20.38
C LYS A 78 -13.98 -4.86 -19.69
N ILE A 79 -13.51 -3.82 -20.36
CA ILE A 79 -13.53 -2.45 -19.85
C ILE A 79 -14.97 -1.94 -19.65
N LYS A 80 -15.85 -2.19 -20.63
CA LYS A 80 -17.28 -1.89 -20.50
C LYS A 80 -17.93 -2.64 -19.34
N GLU A 81 -17.65 -3.94 -19.21
CA GLU A 81 -18.13 -4.75 -18.08
C GLU A 81 -17.70 -4.16 -16.72
N ILE A 82 -16.42 -3.82 -16.56
CA ILE A 82 -15.89 -3.22 -15.33
C ILE A 82 -16.63 -1.91 -15.00
N ASN A 83 -16.82 -1.04 -15.99
CA ASN A 83 -17.52 0.22 -15.81
C ASN A 83 -19.00 0.05 -15.47
N ASP A 84 -19.67 -0.91 -16.11
CA ASP A 84 -21.09 -1.18 -15.86
C ASP A 84 -21.30 -1.74 -14.44
N VAL A 85 -20.44 -2.67 -14.00
CA VAL A 85 -20.44 -3.19 -12.63
C VAL A 85 -20.15 -2.08 -11.63
N TRP A 86 -19.14 -1.24 -11.88
CA TRP A 86 -18.84 -0.10 -11.00
C TRP A 86 -20.01 0.89 -10.89
N LYS A 87 -20.68 1.22 -12.00
CA LYS A 87 -21.83 2.13 -12.00
C LYS A 87 -23.02 1.56 -11.23
N LYS A 88 -23.27 0.26 -11.32
CA LYS A 88 -24.42 -0.41 -10.67
C LYS A 88 -24.16 -0.74 -9.21
N GLU A 89 -22.99 -1.27 -8.91
CA GLU A 89 -22.70 -1.92 -7.63
C GLU A 89 -21.62 -1.21 -6.82
N LYS A 90 -20.93 -0.22 -7.40
CA LYS A 90 -19.75 0.43 -6.80
C LYS A 90 -18.67 -0.58 -6.40
N ARG A 91 -18.50 -1.61 -7.24
CA ARG A 91 -17.52 -2.68 -7.08
C ARG A 91 -16.77 -2.89 -8.39
N ILE A 92 -15.55 -3.40 -8.28
CA ILE A 92 -14.74 -3.87 -9.40
C ILE A 92 -14.82 -5.40 -9.39
N PRO A 93 -14.88 -6.08 -10.55
CA PRO A 93 -14.77 -7.54 -10.62
C PRO A 93 -13.60 -8.09 -9.78
N ASP A 94 -13.82 -9.19 -9.06
CA ASP A 94 -12.91 -9.68 -8.01
C ASP A 94 -11.49 -9.97 -8.53
N ASP A 95 -11.38 -10.53 -9.74
CA ASP A 95 -10.11 -10.83 -10.41
C ASP A 95 -9.27 -9.56 -10.63
N ILE A 96 -9.93 -8.48 -11.03
CA ILE A 96 -9.29 -7.18 -11.25
C ILE A 96 -9.03 -6.48 -9.91
N MET A 97 -9.96 -6.58 -8.96
CA MET A 97 -9.84 -5.98 -7.64
C MET A 97 -8.59 -6.48 -6.91
N ILE A 98 -8.35 -7.80 -6.91
CA ILE A 98 -7.16 -8.40 -6.29
C ILE A 98 -5.88 -7.82 -6.90
N LEU A 99 -5.82 -7.72 -8.23
CA LEU A 99 -4.67 -7.19 -8.94
C LEU A 99 -4.42 -5.71 -8.61
N VAL A 100 -5.47 -4.90 -8.61
CA VAL A 100 -5.43 -3.46 -8.30
C VAL A 100 -4.99 -3.24 -6.86
N VAL A 101 -5.67 -3.87 -5.91
CA VAL A 101 -5.38 -3.73 -4.47
C VAL A 101 -3.96 -4.17 -4.16
N ASN A 102 -3.50 -5.32 -4.67
CA ASN A 102 -2.13 -5.77 -4.43
C ASN A 102 -1.09 -4.81 -4.99
N THR A 103 -1.35 -4.21 -6.17
CA THR A 103 -0.45 -3.21 -6.74
C THR A 103 -0.40 -1.95 -5.87
N ILE A 104 -1.56 -1.46 -5.43
CA ILE A 104 -1.66 -0.27 -4.57
C ILE A 104 -0.96 -0.53 -3.24
N MET A 105 -1.26 -1.65 -2.58
CA MET A 105 -0.67 -2.01 -1.29
C MET A 105 0.85 -2.15 -1.37
N SER A 106 1.36 -2.82 -2.40
CA SER A 106 2.82 -2.98 -2.57
C SER A 106 3.52 -1.62 -2.69
N ARG A 107 3.03 -0.74 -3.56
CA ARG A 107 3.65 0.57 -3.81
C ARG A 107 3.46 1.56 -2.65
N CYS A 108 2.24 1.64 -2.12
CA CYS A 108 1.91 2.58 -1.04
C CYS A 108 2.58 2.20 0.28
N ASN A 109 2.68 0.91 0.64
CA ASN A 109 3.38 0.51 1.86
C ASN A 109 4.88 0.87 1.79
N ILE A 110 5.53 0.65 0.64
CA ILE A 110 6.94 1.05 0.44
C ILE A 110 7.09 2.57 0.58
N LYS A 111 6.24 3.35 -0.12
CA LYS A 111 6.33 4.81 -0.08
C LYS A 111 6.00 5.38 1.30
N ALA A 112 4.97 4.86 1.95
CA ALA A 112 4.60 5.25 3.30
C ALA A 112 5.70 4.93 4.32
N LEU A 113 6.46 3.85 4.14
CA LEU A 113 7.57 3.51 5.04
C LEU A 113 8.69 4.56 4.92
N SER A 114 9.01 4.97 3.70
CA SER A 114 9.94 6.08 3.46
C SER A 114 9.44 7.37 4.11
N MET A 115 8.17 7.74 3.87
CA MET A 115 7.58 8.97 4.41
C MET A 115 7.49 8.96 5.94
N SER A 116 7.21 7.81 6.56
CA SER A 116 7.18 7.71 8.02
C SER A 116 8.55 8.00 8.63
N GLN A 117 9.62 7.54 7.98
CA GLN A 117 11.00 7.80 8.42
C GLN A 117 11.36 9.29 8.34
N GLU A 118 10.94 9.98 7.27
CA GLU A 118 11.20 11.41 7.07
C GLU A 118 10.66 12.29 8.20
N VAL A 119 9.56 11.88 8.85
CA VAL A 119 8.96 12.58 10.01
C VAL A 119 9.11 11.83 11.34
N ASN A 120 9.95 10.79 11.37
CA ASN A 120 10.22 9.97 12.55
C ASN A 120 8.93 9.33 13.16
N LEU A 121 7.96 8.98 12.33
CA LEU A 121 6.83 8.13 12.71
C LEU A 121 7.24 6.65 12.69
N PRO A 122 6.68 5.80 13.57
CA PRO A 122 6.99 4.37 13.60
C PRO A 122 6.63 3.67 12.28
N ALA A 123 7.36 2.61 11.96
CA ALA A 123 7.04 1.77 10.80
C ALA A 123 5.65 1.14 10.96
N HIS A 124 4.82 1.26 9.94
CA HIS A 124 3.46 0.69 9.89
C HIS A 124 3.45 -0.78 9.43
N ILE A 125 4.56 -1.26 8.86
CA ILE A 125 4.80 -2.65 8.50
C ILE A 125 5.98 -3.21 9.29
N ARG A 126 5.94 -4.52 9.57
CA ARG A 126 7.07 -5.22 10.17
C ARG A 126 8.17 -5.37 9.13
N MET A 127 9.34 -4.84 9.43
CA MET A 127 10.52 -5.06 8.59
C MET A 127 11.08 -6.47 8.80
N PRO A 128 11.57 -7.13 7.74
CA PRO A 128 12.36 -8.34 7.89
C PRO A 128 13.61 -8.04 8.73
N ILE A 129 13.87 -8.88 9.73
CA ILE A 129 15.08 -8.79 10.56
C ILE A 129 15.94 -10.01 10.22
N VAL A 130 17.21 -9.79 9.89
CA VAL A 130 18.18 -10.88 9.78
C VAL A 130 18.75 -11.13 11.18
N GLY A 131 18.34 -12.24 11.81
CA GLY A 131 18.78 -12.63 13.15
C GLY A 131 17.93 -13.80 13.69
N PRO A 132 18.36 -14.47 14.78
CA PRO A 132 17.53 -15.48 15.42
C PRO A 132 16.21 -14.83 15.86
N ALA A 133 15.09 -15.51 15.58
CA ALA A 133 13.76 -15.00 15.91
C ALA A 133 13.66 -14.54 17.38
N PRO A 134 12.84 -13.52 17.71
CA PRO A 134 12.76 -12.95 19.07
C PRO A 134 12.47 -13.95 20.20
N ASN A 135 12.02 -15.17 19.87
CA ASN A 135 11.68 -16.25 20.81
C ASN A 135 12.60 -17.49 20.71
N GLN A 136 13.84 -17.37 20.22
CA GLN A 136 14.82 -18.43 20.47
C GLN A 136 15.59 -18.10 21.76
N PRO A 137 15.39 -18.86 22.86
CA PRO A 137 16.21 -18.69 24.05
C PRO A 137 17.68 -18.92 23.68
N LEU A 138 18.51 -17.90 23.92
CA LEU A 138 19.95 -17.96 23.75
C LEU A 138 20.46 -19.21 24.48
N LYS A 139 20.89 -20.21 23.73
CA LYS A 139 21.47 -21.43 24.28
C LYS A 139 22.79 -21.03 24.94
N LYS A 140 22.78 -20.93 26.27
CA LYS A 140 23.98 -20.67 27.06
C LYS A 140 24.99 -21.77 26.75
N GLU A 141 26.12 -21.42 26.13
CA GLU A 141 27.26 -22.32 26.04
C GLU A 141 27.79 -22.55 27.47
N SER A 142 27.47 -23.72 28.02
CA SER A 142 28.06 -24.19 29.27
C SER A 142 29.52 -24.54 29.00
N GLY A 143 30.43 -23.79 29.63
CA GLY A 143 31.85 -24.08 29.61
C GLY A 143 32.16 -25.52 30.02
N LYS A 144 33.17 -26.09 29.36
CA LYS A 144 33.95 -27.20 29.90
C LYS A 144 35.42 -26.81 29.94
N THR A 145 35.82 -26.35 31.12
CA THR A 145 37.17 -26.48 31.65
C THR A 145 37.57 -27.96 31.67
N LYS A 146 38.73 -28.30 31.08
CA LYS A 146 39.71 -29.29 31.59
C LYS A 146 41.07 -28.84 31.05
N ALA A 147 41.91 -28.21 31.87
CA ALA A 147 42.87 -28.84 32.79
C ALA A 147 43.96 -29.61 32.02
N LYS A 148 45.17 -29.05 32.02
CA LYS A 148 46.43 -29.79 32.02
C LYS A 148 47.43 -29.04 32.89
#